data_AF-A0A5B7DBU8-F1
#
_entry.id   AF-A0A5B7DBU8-F1
#
_cell.length_a   1.000
_cell.length_b   1.000
_cell.length_c   1.000
_cell.angle_alpha   90.00
_cell.angle_beta   90.00
_cell.angle_gamma   90.00
#
_symmetry.space_group_name_H-M   'P 1'
#
loop_
_entity.id
_entity.type
_entity.pdbx_description
1 polymer ?
#
loop_
_entity_poly.entity_id
_entity_poly.type
_entity_poly.pdbx_seq_one_letter_code
_entity_poly.pdbx_strand_id
1 'polypeptide(L)'
;MKMRAQRCVSPVQAVMGVMDGKVHKAPPKTEGAEVLMYMERLQHLVPFCPKDRPVTKLELIQSVIDYIYDLEDALSSCGEDSSSEEEMECVESS
;
A
#
# COMPACT_ATOMS: atom_id res chain seq x y z
N MET A 1 -25.31 -46.58 -24.69
CA MET A 1 -25.14 -47.50 -23.54
C MET A 1 -23.64 -47.76 -23.38
N LYS A 2 -22.90 -47.07 -22.50
CA LYS A 2 -22.82 -47.10 -21.02
C LYS A 2 -22.23 -48.43 -20.50
N MET A 3 -20.90 -48.49 -20.43
CA MET A 3 -20.14 -49.55 -19.78
C MET A 3 -20.02 -49.28 -18.28
N ARG A 4 -20.12 -50.33 -17.45
CA ARG A 4 -19.88 -50.28 -16.00
C ARG A 4 -18.48 -50.81 -15.68
N ALA A 5 -17.72 -50.04 -14.91
CA ALA A 5 -16.42 -50.45 -14.40
C ALA A 5 -16.58 -51.48 -13.26
N GLN A 6 -15.84 -52.58 -13.40
CA GLN A 6 -15.74 -53.68 -12.46
C GLN A 6 -14.79 -53.26 -11.33
N ARG A 7 -15.19 -53.40 -10.06
CA ARG A 7 -14.31 -53.15 -8.91
C ARG A 7 -13.39 -54.34 -8.73
N CYS A 8 -12.11 -54.16 -9.06
CA CYS A 8 -11.04 -55.09 -8.69
C CYS A 8 -10.51 -54.65 -7.31
N VAL A 9 -10.75 -55.43 -6.27
CA VAL A 9 -9.93 -55.36 -5.04
C VAL A 9 -8.78 -56.35 -5.22
N SER A 10 -7.54 -55.88 -5.21
CA SER A 10 -6.35 -56.72 -5.27
C SER A 10 -5.36 -56.33 -4.16
N PRO A 11 -4.78 -57.31 -3.43
CA PRO A 11 -3.92 -57.08 -2.28
C PRO A 11 -2.45 -57.22 -2.68
N VAL A 12 -1.75 -56.14 -3.04
CA VAL A 12 -0.29 -56.22 -3.24
C VAL A 12 0.39 -54.92 -2.80
N GLN A 13 1.26 -55.05 -1.81
CA GLN A 13 2.26 -54.06 -1.42
C GLN A 13 3.25 -53.79 -2.56
N ALA A 14 3.81 -52.57 -2.57
CA ALA A 14 4.99 -52.12 -3.30
C ALA A 14 4.80 -51.74 -4.78
N VAL A 15 4.73 -50.42 -5.03
CA VAL A 15 5.75 -49.62 -5.74
C VAL A 15 5.50 -48.15 -5.41
N MET A 16 6.52 -47.44 -4.93
CA MET A 16 6.42 -46.01 -4.59
C MET A 16 6.19 -45.18 -5.87
N GLY A 17 4.94 -44.79 -6.09
CA GLY A 17 4.52 -43.93 -7.19
C GLY A 17 4.64 -42.45 -6.82
N VAL A 18 5.46 -41.74 -7.57
CA VAL A 18 5.53 -40.28 -7.66
C VAL A 18 4.14 -39.73 -8.01
N MET A 19 3.48 -39.03 -7.09
CA MET A 19 2.33 -38.17 -7.39
C MET A 19 1.94 -37.35 -6.16
N ASP A 20 2.76 -36.36 -5.82
CA ASP A 20 2.23 -35.13 -5.23
C ASP A 20 3.12 -33.97 -5.66
N GLY A 21 2.65 -33.22 -6.66
CA GLY A 21 3.26 -32.00 -7.14
C GLY A 21 3.12 -30.91 -6.09
N LYS A 22 3.81 -31.06 -4.96
CA LYS A 22 3.89 -30.03 -3.93
C LYS A 22 4.90 -28.99 -4.40
N VAL A 23 4.42 -28.04 -5.20
CA VAL A 23 5.15 -26.81 -5.48
C VAL A 23 5.24 -26.08 -4.15
N HIS A 24 6.39 -26.15 -3.49
CA HIS A 24 6.70 -25.27 -2.37
C HIS A 24 6.66 -23.84 -2.91
N LYS A 25 5.54 -23.12 -2.69
CA LYS A 25 5.53 -21.67 -2.79
C LYS A 25 6.61 -21.19 -1.84
N ALA A 26 7.66 -20.58 -2.39
CA ALA A 26 8.67 -19.89 -1.60
C ALA A 26 7.96 -18.99 -0.58
N PRO A 27 8.43 -18.93 0.68
CA PRO A 27 7.85 -18.03 1.67
C PRO A 27 7.82 -16.61 1.07
N PRO A 28 6.74 -15.83 1.29
CA PRO A 28 6.70 -14.45 0.83
C PRO A 28 7.94 -13.74 1.35
N LYS A 29 8.74 -13.30 0.38
CA LYS A 29 10.02 -12.64 0.56
C LYS A 29 9.81 -11.38 1.41
N THR A 30 10.82 -11.07 2.21
CA THR A 30 10.98 -9.99 3.19
C THR A 30 10.29 -8.65 2.88
N GLU A 31 10.13 -8.31 1.60
CA GLU A 31 9.39 -7.15 1.08
C GLU A 31 7.98 -7.00 1.70
N GLY A 32 7.27 -8.11 1.93
CA GLY A 32 5.94 -8.06 2.53
C GLY A 32 5.92 -7.48 3.95
N ALA A 33 6.98 -7.69 4.73
CA ALA A 33 7.06 -7.21 6.11
C ALA A 33 7.41 -5.72 6.17
N GLU A 34 8.36 -5.27 5.34
CA GLU A 34 8.74 -3.86 5.24
C GLU A 34 7.56 -3.01 4.77
N VAL A 35 6.82 -3.47 3.75
CA VAL A 35 5.62 -2.77 3.28
C VAL A 35 4.59 -2.63 4.41
N LEU A 36 4.39 -3.66 5.25
CA LEU A 36 3.47 -3.56 6.39
C LEU A 36 3.94 -2.56 7.44
N MET A 37 5.25 -2.52 7.74
CA MET A 37 5.83 -1.53 8.64
C MET A 37 5.62 -0.10 8.14
N TYR A 38 5.81 0.15 6.83
CA TYR A 38 5.56 1.46 6.26
C TYR A 38 4.08 1.84 6.31
N MET A 39 3.17 0.89 6.11
CA MET A 39 1.72 1.12 6.22
C MET A 39 1.29 1.47 7.65
N GLU A 40 1.88 0.83 8.65
CA GLU A 40 1.65 1.17 10.07
C GLU A 40 2.17 2.57 10.38
N ARG A 41 3.40 2.88 9.94
CA ARG A 41 4.00 4.21 10.13
C ARG A 41 3.16 5.32 9.48
N LEU A 42 2.64 5.09 8.27
CA LEU A 42 1.76 6.05 7.59
C LEU A 42 0.47 6.31 8.37
N GLN A 43 -0.17 5.28 8.93
CA GLN A 43 -1.38 5.46 9.77
C GLN A 43 -1.15 6.33 11.00
N HIS A 44 0.08 6.35 11.54
CA HIS A 44 0.42 7.22 12.67
C HIS A 44 0.66 8.67 12.27
N LEU A 45 1.07 8.93 11.03
CA LEU A 45 1.39 10.27 10.53
C LEU A 45 0.19 10.99 9.91
N VAL A 46 -0.73 10.25 9.30
CA VAL A 46 -1.88 10.83 8.58
C VAL A 46 -2.98 11.22 9.56
N PRO A 47 -3.43 12.49 9.57
CA PRO A 47 -4.58 12.92 10.35
C PRO A 47 -5.87 12.26 9.83
N PHE A 48 -6.85 12.06 10.72
CA PHE A 48 -8.16 11.47 10.41
C PHE A 48 -8.16 10.03 9.90
N CYS A 49 -7.03 9.32 9.89
CA CYS A 49 -7.01 7.90 9.61
C CYS A 49 -7.69 7.14 10.77
N PRO A 50 -8.77 6.37 10.52
CA PRO A 50 -9.51 5.72 11.59
C PRO A 50 -8.67 4.60 12.21
N LYS A 51 -8.57 4.60 13.54
CA LYS A 51 -7.70 3.69 14.31
C LYS A 51 -8.46 2.49 14.88
N ASP A 52 -9.79 2.62 14.90
CA ASP A 52 -10.77 1.70 15.46
C ASP A 52 -11.34 0.71 14.42
N ARG A 53 -11.04 0.91 13.13
CA ARG A 53 -11.39 -0.02 12.06
C ARG A 53 -10.19 -0.33 11.15
N PRO A 54 -10.17 -1.50 10.49
CA PRO A 54 -9.18 -1.78 9.47
C PRO A 54 -9.32 -0.81 8.29
N VAL A 55 -8.20 -0.20 7.89
CA VAL A 55 -8.06 0.64 6.70
C VAL A 55 -7.39 -0.18 5.61
N THR A 56 -7.94 -0.16 4.40
CA THR A 56 -7.32 -0.84 3.26
C THR A 56 -6.08 -0.09 2.80
N LYS A 57 -5.13 -0.80 2.16
CA LYS A 57 -3.92 -0.17 1.60
C LYS A 57 -4.27 1.00 0.66
N LEU A 58 -5.34 0.86 -0.13
CA LEU A 58 -5.76 1.90 -1.07
C LEU A 58 -6.30 3.15 -0.34
N GLU A 59 -7.22 2.97 0.62
CA GLU A 59 -7.76 4.07 1.42
C GLU A 59 -6.64 4.85 2.12
N LEU A 60 -5.69 4.14 2.74
CA LEU A 60 -4.57 4.78 3.42
C LEU A 60 -3.73 5.61 2.46
N ILE A 61 -3.39 5.06 1.28
CA ILE A 61 -2.59 5.79 0.28
C ILE A 61 -3.35 7.02 -0.23
N GLN A 62 -4.66 6.94 -0.41
CA GLN A 62 -5.49 8.10 -0.78
C GLN A 62 -5.44 9.18 0.31
N SER A 63 -5.65 8.82 1.58
CA SER A 63 -5.57 9.78 2.69
C SER A 63 -4.18 10.41 2.86
N VAL A 64 -3.10 9.67 2.55
CA VAL A 64 -1.74 10.23 2.54
C VAL A 64 -1.59 11.29 1.45
N ILE A 65 -2.11 11.02 0.24
CA ILE A 65 -2.05 11.95 -0.89
C ILE A 65 -2.78 13.25 -0.53
N ASP A 66 -4.00 13.14 0.01
CA ASP A 66 -4.79 14.30 0.42
C ASP A 66 -4.04 15.13 1.48
N TYR A 67 -3.45 14.47 2.48
CA TYR A 67 -2.71 15.16 3.53
C TYR A 67 -1.46 15.87 3.01
N ILE A 68 -0.75 15.30 2.02
CA ILE A 68 0.40 15.97 1.39
C ILE A 68 -0.07 17.25 0.70
N TYR A 69 -1.17 17.20 -0.06
CA TYR A 69 -1.70 18.39 -0.72
C TYR A 69 -2.15 19.47 0.26
N ASP A 70 -2.82 19.08 1.35
CA ASP A 70 -3.23 20.03 2.40
C ASP A 70 -2.01 20.71 3.05
N LEU A 71 -0.93 19.95 3.30
CA LEU A 71 0.31 20.49 3.84
C LEU A 71 1.01 21.42 2.85
N GLU A 72 1.07 21.06 1.57
CA GLU A 72 1.68 21.87 0.52
C GLU A 72 0.95 23.22 0.37
N ASP A 73 -0.39 23.22 0.40
CA ASP A 73 -1.22 24.42 0.34
C ASP A 73 -1.00 25.32 1.58
N ALA A 74 -1.03 24.72 2.78
CA ALA A 74 -0.82 25.44 4.03
C ALA A 74 0.59 26.07 4.14
N LEU A 75 1.61 25.38 3.62
CA LEU A 75 2.98 25.90 3.60
C LEU A 75 3.19 26.95 2.52
N SER A 76 2.56 26.81 1.35
CA SER A 76 2.62 27.79 0.26
C SER A 76 1.99 29.12 0.68
N SER A 77 0.81 29.07 1.31
CA SER A 77 0.11 30.26 1.81
C SER A 77 0.86 31.01 2.92
N CYS A 78 1.83 30.39 3.59
CA CYS A 78 2.60 31.00 4.70
C CYS A 78 3.96 31.55 4.22
N GLY A 79 4.39 31.17 3.01
CA GLY A 79 5.69 31.54 2.44
C GLY A 79 5.69 32.84 1.62
N GLU A 80 4.50 33.35 1.27
CA GLU A 80 4.37 34.51 0.37
C GLU A 80 4.27 35.85 1.12
N ASP A 81 4.12 35.85 2.44
CA ASP A 81 3.92 37.07 3.25
C ASP A 81 5.21 37.69 3.81
N SER A 82 6.38 37.11 3.53
CA SER A 82 7.66 37.56 4.10
C SER A 82 8.53 38.40 3.15
N SER A 83 7.93 39.02 2.13
CA SER A 83 8.56 40.08 1.35
C SER A 83 7.80 41.39 1.58
N SER A 84 8.16 42.08 2.67
CA SER A 84 7.75 43.44 2.97
C SER A 84 7.96 44.35 1.75
N GLU A 85 6.85 44.80 1.18
CA GLU A 85 6.59 46.20 0.84
C GLU A 85 7.64 47.19 1.40
N GLU A 86 8.57 47.62 0.54
CA GLU A 86 9.23 48.93 0.67
C GLU A 86 8.70 49.87 -0.42
N GLU A 87 8.45 51.09 0.02
CA GLU A 87 7.56 52.07 -0.55
C GLU A 87 8.12 52.82 -1.78
N MET A 88 7.16 53.30 -2.57
CA MET A 88 7.01 54.61 -3.23
C MET A 88 8.18 55.64 -3.22
N GLU A 89 8.16 56.51 -4.26
CA GLU A 89 8.85 57.82 -4.42
C GLU A 89 10.20 57.77 -5.20
N CYS A 90 10.47 58.54 -6.26
CA CYS A 90 9.97 59.84 -6.69
C CYS A 90 9.72 59.92 -8.21
N VAL A 91 8.66 60.63 -8.57
CA VAL A 91 8.55 61.34 -9.84
C VAL A 91 9.61 62.45 -9.87
N GLU A 92 10.32 62.67 -10.99
CA GLU A 92 10.47 63.98 -11.63
C GLU A 92 11.20 63.88 -12.97
N SER A 93 10.70 64.68 -13.92
CA SER A 93 11.05 64.83 -15.32
C SER A 93 12.44 65.45 -15.58
N SER A 94 13.10 65.05 -16.68
CA SER A 94 13.60 65.92 -17.77
C SER A 94 14.27 65.10 -18.88
#